data_AF-A0A838VSN0-F1
#
_entry.id   AF-A0A838VSN0-F1
#
_cell.length_a   1.000
_cell.length_b   1.000
_cell.length_c   1.000
_cell.angle_alpha   90.00
_cell.angle_beta   90.00
_cell.angle_gamma   90.00
#
_symmetry.space_group_name_H-M   'P 1'
#
loop_
_entity.id
_entity.type
_entity.pdbx_description
1 polymer ?
#
loop_
_entity_poly.entity_id
_entity_poly.type
_entity_poly.pdbx_seq_one_letter_code
_entity_poly.pdbx_strand_id
1 'polypeptide(L)'
;MSEVAINKLSQFCQQNNIHNVRAIKASAFEIGELEQFDFVFGNMILHHLEPFEVFSDVLRKSIVSGGKAFFHENSAFSDVLIWFRNNLVGKYGIPKYGDDDEFP
;
A
#
# COMPACT_ATOMS: atom_id res chain seq x y z
N MET A 1 -10.64 2.68 -6.69
CA MET A 1 -9.86 1.49 -7.10
C MET A 1 -10.21 1.08 -8.52
N SER A 2 -9.24 0.58 -9.29
CA SER A 2 -9.33 0.41 -10.75
C SER A 2 -9.83 -0.98 -11.18
N GLU A 3 -10.98 -1.03 -11.86
CA GLU A 3 -11.50 -2.27 -12.50
C GLU A 3 -10.51 -2.85 -13.52
N VAL A 4 -9.69 -2.00 -14.12
CA VAL A 4 -8.65 -2.41 -15.07
C VAL A 4 -7.63 -3.32 -14.39
N ALA A 5 -7.26 -3.06 -13.13
CA ALA A 5 -6.28 -3.88 -12.40
C ALA A 5 -6.83 -5.28 -12.10
N ILE A 6 -8.08 -5.36 -11.66
CA ILE A 6 -8.79 -6.63 -11.41
C ILE A 6 -8.85 -7.47 -12.69
N ASN A 7 -9.27 -6.87 -13.80
CA ASN A 7 -9.38 -7.57 -15.08
C ASN A 7 -8.02 -8.07 -15.58
N LYS A 8 -6.96 -7.26 -15.46
CA LYS A 8 -5.60 -7.66 -15.84
C LYS A 8 -5.09 -8.83 -14.99
N LEU A 9 -5.32 -8.81 -13.68
CA LEU A 9 -4.91 -9.91 -12.81
C LEU A 9 -5.66 -11.21 -13.16
N SER A 10 -6.98 -11.13 -13.34
CA SER A 10 -7.79 -12.29 -13.74
C SER A 10 -7.34 -12.89 -15.08
N GLN A 11 -7.07 -12.04 -16.08
CA GLN A 11 -6.52 -12.47 -17.38
C GLN A 11 -5.16 -13.14 -17.23
N PHE A 12 -4.25 -12.54 -16.45
CA PHE A 12 -2.93 -13.10 -16.19
C PHE A 12 -3.02 -14.48 -15.52
N CYS A 13 -3.86 -14.63 -14.49
CA CYS A 13 -4.07 -15.90 -13.82
C CYS A 13 -4.63 -16.97 -14.78
N GLN A 14 -5.60 -16.60 -15.61
CA GLN A 14 -6.18 -17.52 -16.61
C GLN A 14 -5.13 -17.99 -17.62
N GLN A 15 -4.30 -17.08 -18.14
CA GLN A 15 -3.25 -17.41 -19.11
C GLN A 15 -2.16 -18.31 -18.53
N ASN A 16 -1.91 -18.23 -17.22
CA ASN A 16 -0.85 -18.98 -16.53
C ASN A 16 -1.38 -20.18 -15.74
N ASN A 17 -2.66 -20.56 -15.88
CA ASN A 17 -3.30 -21.66 -15.14
C ASN A 17 -3.17 -21.52 -13.60
N ILE A 18 -3.30 -20.29 -13.10
CA ILE A 18 -3.29 -19.98 -11.66
C ILE A 18 -4.74 -19.94 -11.18
N HIS A 19 -5.10 -20.82 -10.25
CA HIS A 19 -6.49 -20.97 -9.76
C HIS A 19 -6.68 -20.58 -8.29
N ASN A 20 -5.60 -20.28 -7.58
CA ASN A 20 -5.58 -19.98 -6.15
C ASN A 20 -5.42 -18.48 -5.84
N VAL A 21 -5.65 -17.61 -6.82
CA VAL A 21 -5.60 -16.15 -6.67
C VAL A 21 -6.96 -15.57 -7.01
N ARG A 22 -7.52 -14.77 -6.10
CA ARG A 22 -8.82 -14.12 -6.26
C ARG A 22 -8.64 -12.60 -6.15
N ALA A 23 -9.00 -11.89 -7.21
CA ALA A 23 -9.00 -10.44 -7.25
C ALA A 23 -10.34 -9.90 -6.71
N ILE A 24 -10.31 -8.97 -5.76
CA ILE A 24 -11.50 -8.39 -5.14
C ILE A 24 -11.43 -6.86 -5.23
N LYS A 25 -12.52 -6.24 -5.66
CA LYS A 25 -12.70 -4.79 -5.60
C LYS A 25 -13.46 -4.46 -4.32
N ALA A 26 -12.76 -3.96 -3.32
CA ALA A 26 -13.32 -3.53 -2.04
C ALA A 26 -12.46 -2.38 -1.48
N SER A 27 -12.99 -1.64 -0.51
CA SER A 27 -12.17 -0.72 0.29
C SER A 27 -11.20 -1.51 1.16
N ALA A 28 -10.01 -0.97 1.43
CA ALA A 28 -9.09 -1.57 2.39
C ALA A 28 -9.68 -1.59 3.81
N PHE A 29 -10.60 -0.67 4.13
CA PHE A 29 -11.35 -0.64 5.39
C PHE A 29 -12.42 -1.75 5.49
N GLU A 30 -12.72 -2.44 4.39
CA GLU A 30 -13.66 -3.57 4.35
C GLU A 30 -12.91 -4.92 4.44
N ILE A 31 -11.58 -4.94 4.63
CA ILE A 31 -10.79 -6.18 4.68
C ILE A 31 -11.27 -7.15 5.77
N GLY A 32 -11.82 -6.64 6.87
CA GLY A 32 -12.40 -7.45 7.94
C GLY A 32 -13.70 -8.17 7.57
N GLU A 33 -14.35 -7.79 6.46
CA GLU A 33 -15.58 -8.43 5.96
C GLU A 33 -15.31 -9.60 5.01
N LEU A 34 -14.05 -9.76 4.57
CA LEU A 34 -13.66 -10.82 3.65
C LEU A 34 -13.49 -12.14 4.39
N GLU A 35 -12.30 -12.37 4.94
CA GLU A 35 -11.88 -13.57 5.65
C GLU A 35 -10.77 -13.17 6.65
N GLN A 36 -10.33 -14.10 7.49
CA GLN A 36 -9.10 -13.91 8.25
C GLN A 36 -7.90 -14.41 7.46
N PHE A 37 -6.80 -13.67 7.54
CA PHE A 37 -5.58 -13.94 6.78
C PHE A 37 -4.43 -14.31 7.71
N ASP A 38 -3.62 -15.28 7.30
CA ASP A 38 -2.34 -15.61 7.94
C ASP A 38 -1.29 -14.52 7.68
N PHE A 39 -1.30 -13.96 6.48
CA PHE A 39 -0.37 -12.94 6.02
C PHE A 39 -1.09 -11.82 5.26
N VAL A 40 -0.78 -10.58 5.61
CA VAL A 40 -1.22 -9.39 4.86
C VAL A 40 0.01 -8.66 4.32
N PHE A 41 -0.04 -8.32 3.03
CA PHE A 41 0.99 -7.55 2.34
C PHE A 41 0.39 -6.27 1.80
N GLY A 42 0.99 -5.13 2.15
CA GLY A 42 0.70 -3.82 1.57
C GLY A 42 1.95 -3.25 0.91
N ASN A 43 1.77 -2.61 -0.24
CA ASN A 43 2.84 -1.94 -0.94
C ASN A 43 2.41 -0.53 -1.30
N MET A 44 3.10 0.47 -0.76
CA MET A 44 2.87 1.88 -1.05
C MET A 44 1.39 2.23 -0.90
N ILE A 45 0.76 1.80 0.19
CA ILE A 45 -0.68 1.95 0.40
C ILE A 45 -1.01 2.69 1.69
N LEU A 46 -0.15 2.65 2.70
CA LEU A 46 -0.46 3.24 4.00
C LEU A 46 -0.74 4.74 3.92
N HIS A 47 -0.07 5.45 3.02
CA HIS A 47 -0.31 6.88 2.79
C HIS A 47 -1.67 7.21 2.13
N HIS A 48 -2.38 6.20 1.62
CA HIS A 48 -3.75 6.33 1.14
C HIS A 48 -4.80 5.93 2.19
N LEU A 49 -4.38 5.46 3.38
CA LEU A 49 -5.25 4.89 4.40
C LEU A 49 -5.34 5.80 5.61
N GLU A 50 -6.19 6.83 5.49
CA GLU A 50 -6.53 7.72 6.58
C GLU A 50 -8.01 7.59 6.97
N PRO A 51 -8.33 7.53 8.28
CA PRO A 51 -7.43 7.58 9.43
C PRO A 51 -6.72 6.23 9.69
N PHE A 52 -5.40 6.27 9.91
CA PHE A 52 -4.59 5.07 10.09
C PHE A 52 -5.02 4.22 11.30
N GLU A 53 -5.40 4.86 12.41
CA GLU A 53 -5.87 4.15 13.61
C GLU A 53 -7.08 3.26 13.31
N VAL A 54 -8.05 3.80 12.55
CA VAL A 54 -9.24 3.05 12.13
C VAL A 54 -8.84 1.89 11.22
N PHE A 55 -7.92 2.11 10.29
CA PHE A 55 -7.42 1.03 9.43
C PHE A 55 -6.70 -0.05 10.24
N SER A 56 -5.88 0.34 11.21
CA SER A 56 -5.13 -0.59 12.06
C SER A 56 -6.04 -1.53 12.86
N ASP A 57 -7.18 -1.02 13.35
CA ASP A 57 -8.19 -1.80 14.05
C ASP A 57 -8.88 -2.82 13.12
N VAL A 58 -9.23 -2.40 11.90
CA VAL A 58 -9.82 -3.30 10.90
C VAL A 58 -8.81 -4.38 10.50
N LEU A 59 -7.57 -3.99 10.20
CA LEU A 59 -6.48 -4.88 9.85
C LEU A 59 -6.22 -5.91 10.95
N ARG A 60 -6.26 -5.48 12.22
CA ARG A 60 -6.04 -6.37 13.35
C ARG A 60 -7.10 -7.46 13.43
N LYS A 61 -8.36 -7.15 13.10
CA LYS A 61 -9.49 -8.09 13.10
C LYS A 61 -9.46 -9.05 11.89
N SER A 62 -8.86 -8.63 10.79
CA SER A 62 -8.71 -9.47 9.58
C SER A 62 -7.52 -10.42 9.63
N ILE A 63 -6.73 -10.45 10.70
CA ILE A 63 -5.54 -11.32 10.83
C ILE A 63 -5.75 -12.34 11.94
N VAL A 64 -5.43 -13.60 11.66
CA VAL A 64 -5.49 -14.69 12.65
C VAL A 64 -4.54 -14.46 13.82
N SER A 65 -4.75 -15.16 14.94
CA SER A 65 -3.79 -15.14 16.05
C SER A 65 -2.43 -15.69 15.59
N GLY A 66 -1.37 -14.89 15.71
CA GLY A 66 -0.01 -15.24 15.25
C GLY A 66 0.26 -14.92 13.78
N GLY A 67 -0.74 -14.46 13.02
CA GLY A 67 -0.56 -13.95 11.66
C GLY A 67 0.28 -12.68 11.61
N LYS A 68 0.76 -12.32 10.42
CA LYS A 68 1.69 -11.19 10.22
C LYS A 68 1.20 -10.25 9.14
N ALA A 69 1.46 -8.96 9.34
CA ALA A 69 1.32 -7.95 8.29
C ALA A 69 2.69 -7.36 7.96
N PHE A 70 2.96 -7.16 6.67
CA PHE A 70 4.14 -6.49 6.17
C PHE A 70 3.73 -5.39 5.20
N PHE A 71 4.22 -4.18 5.46
CA PHE A 71 3.98 -3.02 4.61
C PHE A 71 5.32 -2.49 4.09
N HIS A 72 5.43 -2.45 2.77
CA HIS A 72 6.54 -1.79 2.09
C HIS A 72 6.12 -0.37 1.75
N GLU A 73 6.70 0.62 2.42
CA GLU A 73 6.34 2.04 2.27
C GLU A 73 7.60 2.88 2.10
N ASN A 74 7.45 4.04 1.47
CA ASN A 74 8.48 5.07 1.55
C ASN A 74 8.54 5.58 2.99
N SER A 75 9.76 5.65 3.50
CA SER A 75 10.00 6.15 4.85
C SER A 75 10.44 7.60 4.77
N ALA A 76 9.55 8.52 5.11
CA ALA A 76 9.95 9.88 5.44
C ALA A 76 10.76 9.94 6.75
N PHE A 77 10.87 8.84 7.51
CA PHE A 77 11.64 8.79 8.77
C PHE A 77 13.16 8.75 8.59
N SER A 78 13.68 8.69 7.35
CA SER A 78 15.11 8.79 7.13
C SER A 78 15.55 10.26 7.16
N ASP A 79 16.14 10.69 8.28
CA ASP A 79 16.70 12.02 8.46
C ASP A 79 17.68 12.40 7.35
N VAL A 80 18.40 11.42 6.80
CA VAL A 80 19.30 11.60 5.66
C VAL A 80 18.51 11.95 4.41
N LEU A 81 17.44 11.23 4.08
CA LEU A 81 16.61 11.53 2.91
C LEU A 81 15.88 12.87 3.07
N ILE A 82 15.41 13.21 4.28
CA ILE A 82 14.88 14.54 4.59
C ILE A 82 15.97 15.61 4.40
N TRP A 83 17.20 15.37 4.85
CA TRP A 83 18.29 16.33 4.71
C TRP A 83 18.62 16.59 3.24
N PHE A 84 18.75 15.56 2.40
CA PHE A 84 18.95 15.70 0.96
C PHE A 84 17.77 16.46 0.32
N ARG A 85 16.52 16.16 0.72
CA ARG A 85 15.33 16.89 0.27
C ARG A 85 15.38 18.38 0.61
N ASN A 86 15.69 18.74 1.85
CA ASN A 86 15.66 20.14 2.30
C ASN A 86 16.85 20.97 1.79
N ASN A 87 17.99 20.34 1.56
CA ASN A 87 19.25 21.04 1.28
C ASN A 87 19.69 20.97 -0.18
N LEU A 88 19.30 19.93 -0.92
CA LEU A 88 19.80 19.68 -2.27
C LEU A 88 18.69 19.67 -3.33
N VAL A 89 17.53 19.07 -3.04
CA VAL A 89 16.40 19.07 -4.00
C VAL A 89 15.84 20.49 -4.17
N GLY A 90 15.70 20.95 -5.43
CA GLY A 90 15.29 22.32 -5.78
C GLY A 90 16.43 23.35 -5.74
N LYS A 91 17.66 22.92 -5.42
CA LYS A 91 18.87 23.75 -5.38
C LYS A 91 19.97 23.10 -6.24
N TYR A 92 20.98 23.88 -6.61
CA TYR A 92 22.16 23.38 -7.36
C TYR A 92 21.84 22.62 -8.66
N GLY A 93 20.73 22.94 -9.33
CA GLY A 93 20.31 22.29 -10.58
C GLY A 93 19.63 20.93 -10.40
N ILE A 94 19.32 20.53 -9.17
CA ILE A 94 18.56 19.30 -8.89
C ILE A 94 17.06 19.64 -8.95
N PRO A 95 16.31 19.09 -9.92
CA PRO A 95 14.88 19.37 -10.04
C PRO A 95 14.09 18.78 -8.86
N LYS A 96 13.14 19.56 -8.33
CA LYS A 96 12.13 19.10 -7.36
C LYS A 96 10.92 18.62 -8.17
N TYR A 97 10.63 17.33 -8.12
CA TYR A 97 9.41 16.76 -8.71
C TYR A 97 8.45 16.40 -7.56
N GLY A 98 7.37 17.17 -7.41
CA GLY A 98 6.34 17.02 -6.36
C GLY A 98 5.81 18.37 -5.86
N ASP A 99 4.49 18.47 -5.69
CA ASP A 99 3.80 19.66 -5.12
C ASP A 99 3.79 19.62 -3.58
N ASP A 100 3.43 20.75 -2.95
CA ASP A 100 3.52 20.94 -1.49
C ASP A 100 2.63 19.96 -0.69
N ASP A 101 1.65 19.33 -1.33
CA ASP A 101 0.69 18.39 -0.72
C ASP A 101 0.78 16.95 -1.26
N GLU A 102 1.63 16.65 -2.25
CA GLU A 102 1.82 15.28 -2.76
C GLU A 102 3.20 14.75 -2.37
N PHE A 103 3.20 13.86 -1.38
CA PHE A 103 4.39 13.13 -0.94
C PHE A 103 4.28 11.67 -1.40
N PRO A 104 5.24 11.16 -2.19
CA PRO A 104 5.52 9.74 -2.17
C PRO A 104 6.20 9.33 -0.87
#